data_AF-A0A428RJL2-F1
#
_entry.id   AF-A0A428RJL2-F1
#
_cell.length_a   1.000
_cell.length_b   1.000
_cell.length_c   1.000
_cell.angle_alpha   90.00
_cell.angle_beta   90.00
_cell.angle_gamma   90.00
#
_symmetry.space_group_name_H-M   'P 1'
#
loop_
_entity.id
_entity.type
_entity.pdbx_description
1 polymer ?
#
loop_
_entity_poly.entity_id
_entity_poly.type
_entity_poly.pdbx_seq_one_letter_code
_entity_poly.pdbx_strand_id
1 'polypeptide(L)'
;MDEESSRHWSQITSEYYDFELAQRDVEQVKKLTKSEMMEFFNKYFDPASSERARLSIHLHAQGKAEGVEKRQEEAQKKADEEAPAGDVPSAISTAVEITDVRVFKASLPASSGARPVKDVSEYEDTDAKL
;
A
#
# COMPACT_ATOMS: atom_id res chain seq x y z
N MET A 1 -8.95 -9.71 -25.38
CA MET A 1 -8.60 -8.42 -26.04
C MET A 1 -8.50 -7.31 -25.00
N ASP A 2 -9.51 -7.11 -24.15
CA ASP A 2 -9.51 -5.99 -23.19
C ASP A 2 -8.50 -6.14 -22.04
N GLU A 3 -8.24 -7.35 -21.58
CA GLU A 3 -7.32 -7.62 -20.46
C GLU A 3 -5.86 -7.27 -20.79
N GLU A 4 -5.36 -7.71 -21.95
CA GLU A 4 -4.00 -7.40 -22.39
C GLU A 4 -3.83 -5.92 -22.71
N SER A 5 -4.84 -5.30 -23.34
CA SER A 5 -4.83 -3.87 -23.64
C SER A 5 -4.78 -3.05 -22.35
N SER A 6 -5.58 -3.42 -21.33
CA SER A 6 -5.57 -2.77 -20.02
C SER A 6 -4.22 -2.92 -19.30
N ARG A 7 -3.62 -4.13 -19.38
CA ARG A 7 -2.30 -4.40 -18.80
C ARG A 7 -1.20 -3.56 -19.43
N HIS A 8 -1.15 -3.45 -20.75
CA HIS A 8 -0.14 -2.61 -21.40
C HIS A 8 -0.42 -1.11 -21.19
N TRP A 9 -1.69 -0.72 -21.18
CA TRP A 9 -2.07 0.67 -20.95
C TRP A 9 -1.68 1.17 -19.55
N SER A 10 -1.72 0.30 -18.53
CA SER A 10 -1.23 0.68 -17.20
C SER A 10 0.28 0.94 -17.21
N GLN A 11 1.09 0.20 -17.99
CA GLN A 11 2.53 0.45 -18.13
C GLN A 11 2.84 1.78 -18.81
N ILE A 12 2.03 2.19 -19.77
CA ILE A 12 2.16 3.47 -20.47
C ILE A 12 1.77 4.63 -19.55
N THR A 13 0.59 4.54 -18.92
CA THR A 13 0.06 5.63 -18.08
C THR A 13 0.81 5.80 -16.75
N SER A 14 1.51 4.76 -16.29
CA SER A 14 2.39 4.84 -15.11
C SER A 14 3.85 5.15 -15.45
N GLU A 15 4.21 5.25 -16.74
CA GLU A 15 5.55 5.58 -17.24
C GLU A 15 6.66 4.56 -16.87
N TYR A 16 6.30 3.35 -16.43
CA TYR A 16 7.27 2.29 -16.14
C TYR A 16 7.70 1.52 -17.40
N TYR A 17 6.86 1.47 -18.44
CA TYR A 17 7.09 0.75 -19.71
C TYR A 17 7.51 -0.71 -19.54
N ASP A 18 7.00 -1.35 -18.50
CA ASP A 18 7.44 -2.68 -18.10
C ASP A 18 6.49 -3.76 -18.61
N PHE A 19 6.53 -3.98 -19.92
CA PHE A 19 5.61 -4.92 -20.57
C PHE A 19 5.87 -6.40 -20.22
N GLU A 20 7.02 -6.71 -19.62
CA GLU A 20 7.44 -8.04 -19.18
C GLU A 20 7.33 -8.22 -17.65
N LEU A 21 6.60 -7.32 -16.97
CA LEU A 21 6.45 -7.32 -15.52
C LEU A 21 6.05 -8.67 -14.95
N ALA A 22 5.04 -9.32 -15.53
CA ALA A 22 4.56 -10.60 -15.05
C ALA A 22 5.65 -11.69 -15.10
N GLN A 23 6.43 -11.75 -16.17
CA GLN A 23 7.49 -12.74 -16.33
C GLN A 23 8.62 -12.52 -15.32
N ARG A 24 9.08 -11.28 -15.16
CA ARG A 24 10.16 -10.95 -14.22
C ARG A 24 9.72 -11.15 -12.77
N ASP A 25 8.49 -10.75 -12.42
CA ASP A 25 7.96 -10.96 -11.07
C ASP A 25 7.87 -12.45 -10.73
N VAL A 26 7.42 -13.29 -11.67
CA VAL A 26 7.39 -14.75 -11.47
C VAL A 26 8.79 -15.32 -11.19
N GLU A 27 9.82 -14.82 -11.87
CA GLU A 27 11.20 -15.24 -11.61
C GLU A 27 11.71 -14.81 -10.24
N GLN A 28 11.30 -13.65 -9.73
CA GLN A 28 11.68 -13.18 -8.39
C GLN A 28 10.91 -13.89 -7.30
N VAL A 29 9.60 -14.08 -7.46
CA VAL A 29 8.74 -14.76 -6.48
C VAL A 29 9.22 -16.19 -6.21
N LYS A 30 9.73 -16.89 -7.23
CA LYS A 30 10.30 -18.24 -7.05
C LYS A 30 11.55 -18.29 -6.17
N LYS A 31 12.27 -17.17 -6.01
CA LYS A 31 13.49 -17.07 -5.21
C LYS A 31 13.20 -16.71 -3.75
N LEU A 32 12.01 -16.18 -3.46
CA LEU A 32 11.65 -15.73 -2.12
C LEU A 32 11.62 -16.89 -1.12
N THR A 33 12.23 -16.63 0.04
CA THR A 33 12.27 -17.56 1.16
C THR A 33 11.31 -17.14 2.27
N LYS A 34 10.94 -18.11 3.13
CA LYS A 34 10.06 -17.83 4.29
C LYS A 34 10.70 -16.83 5.26
N SER A 35 12.02 -16.89 5.45
CA SER A 35 12.76 -15.96 6.30
C SER A 35 12.68 -14.54 5.77
N GLU A 36 12.91 -14.32 4.49
CA GLU A 36 12.80 -12.98 3.87
C GLU A 36 11.39 -12.41 4.00
N MET A 37 10.35 -13.24 3.84
CA MET A 37 8.97 -12.80 4.04
C MET A 37 8.67 -12.46 5.51
N MET A 38 9.21 -13.22 6.47
CA MET A 38 9.10 -12.90 7.89
C MET A 38 9.83 -11.61 8.24
N GLU A 39 11.03 -11.39 7.69
CA GLU A 39 11.79 -10.15 7.86
C GLU A 39 11.03 -8.95 7.27
N PHE A 40 10.50 -9.09 6.05
CA PHE A 40 9.68 -8.07 5.40
C PHE A 40 8.44 -7.71 6.25
N PHE A 41 7.75 -8.72 6.79
CA PHE A 41 6.61 -8.51 7.68
C PHE A 41 7.02 -7.78 8.97
N ASN A 42 8.04 -8.29 9.65
CA ASN A 42 8.54 -7.72 10.90
C ASN A 42 9.00 -6.28 10.72
N LYS A 43 9.56 -5.96 9.55
CA LYS A 43 10.05 -4.63 9.22
C LYS A 43 8.93 -3.64 8.91
N TYR A 44 7.97 -4.00 8.05
CA TYR A 44 7.01 -3.01 7.53
C TYR A 44 5.59 -3.10 8.12
N PHE A 45 5.22 -4.22 8.75
CA PHE A 45 3.85 -4.47 9.21
C PHE A 45 3.72 -4.68 10.72
N ASP A 46 4.75 -5.19 11.38
CA ASP A 46 4.74 -5.44 12.82
C ASP A 46 4.45 -4.13 13.60
N PRO A 47 3.44 -4.12 14.50
CA PRO A 47 3.12 -2.95 15.31
C PRO A 47 4.29 -2.40 16.13
N ALA A 48 5.25 -3.24 16.51
CA ALA A 48 6.45 -2.85 17.25
C ALA A 48 7.55 -2.25 16.35
N SER A 49 7.42 -2.33 15.02
CA SER A 49 8.41 -1.76 14.10
C SER A 49 8.34 -0.25 13.99
N SER A 50 9.51 0.40 14.01
CA SER A 50 9.65 1.84 13.77
C SER A 50 9.57 2.22 12.29
N GLU A 51 9.72 1.28 11.36
CA GLU A 51 9.62 1.49 9.91
C GLU A 51 8.20 1.30 9.37
N ARG A 52 7.25 0.92 10.23
CA ARG A 52 5.85 0.75 9.88
C ARG A 52 5.20 2.10 9.55
N ALA A 53 4.68 2.23 8.34
CA ALA A 53 3.85 3.35 7.92
C ALA A 53 2.38 2.93 7.82
N ARG A 54 1.45 3.64 8.48
CA ARG A 54 0.01 3.31 8.48
C ARG A 54 -0.85 4.55 8.33
N LEU A 55 -1.86 4.46 7.47
CA LEU A 55 -2.96 5.42 7.33
C LEU A 55 -4.29 4.69 7.49
N SER A 56 -5.19 5.23 8.30
CA SER A 56 -6.55 4.67 8.51
C SER A 56 -7.59 5.73 8.14
N ILE A 57 -8.57 5.35 7.33
CA ILE A 57 -9.65 6.23 6.87
C ILE A 57 -10.97 5.70 7.43
N HIS A 58 -11.62 6.50 8.28
CA HIS A 58 -12.86 6.12 8.95
C HIS A 58 -14.02 6.88 8.30
N LEU A 59 -14.88 6.16 7.57
CA LEU A 59 -16.08 6.75 6.97
C LEU A 59 -17.25 6.62 7.93
N HIS A 60 -17.78 7.75 8.39
CA HIS A 60 -18.94 7.80 9.29
C HIS A 60 -20.25 7.87 8.48
N ALA A 61 -21.18 6.97 8.79
CA ALA A 61 -22.51 6.98 8.19
C ALA A 61 -23.33 8.21 8.63
N GLN A 62 -24.15 8.76 7.73
CA GLN A 62 -24.98 9.94 8.01
C GLN A 62 -26.16 9.65 8.94
N GLY A 63 -26.69 8.42 8.91
CA GLY A 63 -27.77 7.97 9.79
C GLY A 63 -27.21 7.35 11.06
N LYS A 64 -27.65 7.82 12.23
CA LYS A 64 -27.44 7.12 13.50
C LYS A 64 -28.39 5.93 13.56
N ALA A 65 -27.94 4.76 13.11
CA ALA A 65 -28.63 3.52 13.44
C ALA A 65 -28.46 3.26 14.94
N GLU A 66 -29.57 3.03 15.66
CA GLU A 66 -29.53 2.73 17.09
C GLU A 66 -28.62 1.51 17.35
N GLY A 67 -27.70 1.64 18.32
CA GLY A 67 -26.81 0.56 18.75
C GLY A 67 -25.46 0.47 18.05
N VAL A 68 -25.16 1.31 17.05
CA VAL A 68 -23.81 1.33 16.41
C VAL A 68 -22.73 1.78 17.39
N GLU A 69 -22.98 2.84 18.17
CA GLU A 69 -22.03 3.37 19.17
C GLU A 69 -21.72 2.30 20.25
N LYS A 70 -22.75 1.63 20.78
CA LYS A 70 -22.58 0.53 21.73
C LYS A 70 -21.80 -0.64 21.14
N ARG A 71 -22.08 -1.03 19.88
CA ARG A 71 -21.35 -2.10 19.20
C ARG A 71 -19.89 -1.72 18.95
N GLN A 72 -19.60 -0.45 18.64
CA GLN A 72 -18.24 0.05 18.50
C GLN A 72 -17.49 0.06 19.84
N GLU A 73 -18.13 0.50 20.93
CA GLU A 73 -17.55 0.46 22.27
C GLU A 73 -17.30 -0.98 22.76
N GLU A 74 -18.23 -1.90 22.51
CA GLU A 74 -18.05 -3.33 22.83
C GLU A 74 -16.93 -3.97 22.00
N ALA A 75 -16.85 -3.64 20.71
CA ALA A 75 -15.76 -4.11 19.84
C ALA A 75 -14.40 -3.56 20.29
N GLN A 76 -14.36 -2.29 20.72
CA GLN A 76 -13.15 -1.67 21.24
C GLN A 76 -12.71 -2.33 22.55
N LYS A 77 -13.63 -2.57 23.48
CA LYS A 77 -13.33 -3.28 24.73
C LYS A 77 -12.80 -4.70 24.49
N LYS A 78 -13.41 -5.45 23.55
CA LYS A 78 -12.89 -6.77 23.18
C LYS A 78 -11.49 -6.72 22.57
N ALA A 79 -11.23 -5.73 21.73
CA ALA A 79 -9.89 -5.53 21.16
C ALA A 79 -8.84 -5.19 22.22
N ASP A 80 -9.23 -4.44 23.26
CA ASP A 80 -8.36 -4.11 24.39
C ASP A 80 -8.15 -5.32 25.35
N GLU A 81 -9.12 -6.25 25.43
CA GLU A 81 -9.01 -7.50 26.21
C GLU A 81 -8.18 -8.60 25.50
N GLU A 82 -8.23 -8.68 24.16
CA GLU A 82 -7.45 -9.63 23.34
C GLU A 82 -6.04 -9.13 22.97
N ALA A 83 -5.69 -7.90 23.35
CA ALA A 83 -4.35 -7.36 23.09
C ALA A 83 -3.28 -8.28 23.73
N PRO A 84 -2.22 -8.66 22.99
CA PRO A 84 -1.18 -9.50 23.54
C PRO A 84 -0.56 -8.82 24.77
N ALA A 85 -0.32 -9.59 25.84
CA ALA A 85 0.23 -9.15 27.12
C ALA A 85 1.72 -8.69 27.05
N GLY A 86 2.05 -7.87 26.05
CA GLY A 86 3.34 -7.24 25.85
C GLY A 86 3.20 -5.72 25.79
N ASP A 87 4.31 -5.03 26.05
CA ASP A 87 4.44 -3.56 26.11
C ASP A 87 4.37 -2.89 24.72
N VAL A 88 3.55 -3.44 23.80
CA VAL A 88 3.40 -2.95 22.42
C VAL A 88 2.37 -1.82 22.42
N PRO A 89 2.73 -0.59 22.05
CA PRO A 89 1.80 0.53 22.03
C PRO A 89 0.59 0.22 21.15
N SER A 90 -0.62 0.43 21.68
CA SER A 90 -1.84 0.31 20.88
C SER A 90 -1.75 1.21 19.66
N ALA A 91 -2.18 0.70 18.50
CA ALA A 91 -2.10 1.46 17.27
C ALA A 91 -3.01 2.71 17.34
N ILE A 92 -4.05 2.71 18.19
CA ILE A 92 -4.90 3.89 18.39
C ILE A 92 -4.17 4.94 19.25
N SER A 93 -3.44 4.52 20.28
CA SER A 93 -2.76 5.45 21.19
C SER A 93 -1.62 6.23 20.53
N THR A 94 -1.03 5.69 19.47
CA THR A 94 0.04 6.33 18.69
C THR A 94 -0.48 7.10 17.47
N ALA A 95 -1.77 7.06 17.18
CA ALA A 95 -2.34 7.69 15.99
C ALA A 95 -2.39 9.22 16.13
N VAL A 96 -2.10 9.92 15.03
CA VAL A 96 -2.28 11.37 14.90
C VAL A 96 -3.50 11.62 14.02
N GLU A 97 -4.50 12.32 14.56
CA GLU A 97 -5.69 12.69 13.79
C GLU A 97 -5.36 13.75 12.74
N ILE A 98 -5.80 13.52 11.50
CA ILE A 98 -5.59 14.43 10.37
C ILE A 98 -6.83 15.30 10.22
N THR A 99 -6.72 16.59 10.58
CA THR A 99 -7.81 17.57 10.48
C THR A 99 -7.81 18.33 9.15
N ASP A 100 -6.64 18.64 8.58
CA ASP A 100 -6.48 19.24 7.25
C ASP A 100 -5.53 18.40 6.39
N VAL A 101 -6.10 17.79 5.34
CA VAL A 101 -5.37 16.92 4.41
C VAL A 101 -4.30 17.67 3.63
N ARG A 102 -4.48 18.97 3.36
CA ARG A 102 -3.52 19.77 2.58
C ARG A 102 -2.26 20.03 3.40
N VAL A 103 -2.43 20.42 4.66
CA VAL A 103 -1.32 20.64 5.60
C VAL A 103 -0.58 19.34 5.83
N PHE A 104 -1.31 18.24 6.04
CA PHE A 104 -0.70 16.92 6.21
C PHE A 104 0.08 16.47 4.97
N LYS A 105 -0.47 16.64 3.76
CA LYS A 105 0.25 16.31 2.52
C LYS A 105 1.50 17.17 2.33
N ALA A 106 1.45 18.45 2.71
CA ALA A 106 2.57 19.37 2.58
C ALA A 106 3.71 19.10 3.58
N SER A 107 3.43 18.43 4.71
CA SER A 107 4.46 18.07 5.70
C SER A 107 5.17 16.76 5.37
N LEU A 108 4.71 16.00 4.39
CA LEU A 108 5.31 14.73 4.00
C LEU A 108 6.32 14.89 2.86
N PRO A 109 7.44 14.15 2.88
CA PRO A 109 8.35 14.10 1.74
C PRO A 109 7.64 13.45 0.55
N ALA A 110 7.84 14.04 -0.64
CA ALA A 110 7.37 13.43 -1.88
C ALA A 110 8.27 12.24 -2.27
N SER A 111 7.67 11.16 -2.77
CA SER A 111 8.43 10.07 -3.36
C SER A 111 9.10 10.51 -4.66
N SER A 112 10.12 9.77 -5.09
CA SER A 112 10.63 9.93 -6.46
C SER A 112 9.54 9.63 -7.48
N GLY A 113 9.60 10.32 -8.62
CA GLY A 113 8.74 10.01 -9.78
C GLY A 113 9.04 8.63 -10.37
N ALA A 114 8.15 8.17 -11.24
CA ALA A 114 8.33 6.93 -11.99
C ALA A 114 9.67 6.96 -12.74
N ARG A 115 10.33 5.80 -12.81
CA ARG A 115 11.54 5.61 -13.61
C ARG A 115 11.27 4.49 -14.60
N PRO A 116 11.42 4.75 -15.91
CA PRO A 116 11.16 3.74 -16.91
C PRO A 116 12.15 2.59 -16.76
N VAL A 117 11.66 1.35 -16.83
CA VAL A 117 12.48 0.13 -16.69
C VAL A 117 13.29 -0.12 -17.96
N LYS A 118 12.71 0.21 -19.11
CA LYS A 118 13.32 0.19 -20.44
C LYS A 118 13.15 1.57 -21.08
N ASP A 119 14.11 1.97 -21.90
CA ASP A 119 14.01 3.25 -22.61
C ASP A 119 12.88 3.19 -23.64
N VAL A 120 12.13 4.29 -23.80
CA VAL A 120 11.03 4.35 -24.77
C VAL A 120 11.53 4.13 -26.20
N SER A 121 12.76 4.53 -26.52
CA SER A 121 13.37 4.32 -27.82
C SER A 121 13.52 2.84 -28.19
N GLU A 122 13.48 1.90 -27.23
CA GLU A 122 13.45 0.46 -27.54
C GLU A 122 12.16 0.02 -28.25
N TYR A 123 11.10 0.81 -28.14
CA TYR A 123 9.77 0.53 -28.72
C TYR A 123 9.48 1.38 -29.96
N GLU A 124 10.40 2.26 -30.35
CA GLU A 124 10.24 3.10 -31.53
C GLU A 124 10.52 2.28 -32.80
N ASP A 125 9.49 2.08 -33.61
CA ASP A 125 9.59 1.42 -34.91
C ASP A 125 10.07 2.43 -35.95
N THR A 126 11.38 2.70 -35.94
CA THR A 126 12.04 3.72 -36.80
C THR A 126 12.33 3.23 -38.22
N ASP A 127 12.16 1.94 -38.48
CA ASP A 127 12.34 1.36 -39.80
C ASP A 127 11.17 1.69 -40.73
N ALA A 128 11.50 2.09 -41.96
CA ALA A 128 10.50 2.32 -42.99
C ALA A 128 9.80 0.99 -43.33
N LYS A 129 8.52 0.88 -42.97
CA LYS A 129 7.67 -0.25 -43.38
C LYS A 129 7.48 -0.18 -44.90
N LEU A 130 8.10 -1.12 -45.62
CA LEU A 130 7.93 -1.37 -47.06
C LEU A 130 6.54 -1.94 -47.38
#